data_AF-A0A6D2KN61-F1
#
_entry.id   AF-A0A6D2KN61-F1
#
_cell.length_a   1.000
_cell.length_b   1.000
_cell.length_c   1.000
_cell.angle_alpha   90.00
_cell.angle_beta   90.00
_cell.angle_gamma   90.00
#
_symmetry.space_group_name_H-M   'P 1'
#
loop_
_entity.id
_entity.type
_entity.pdbx_description
1 polymer ?
#
loop_
_entity_poly.entity_id
_entity_poly.type
_entity_poly.pdbx_seq_one_letter_code
_entity_poly.pdbx_strand_id
1 'polypeptide(L)'
;MQCMHRHNKLVMVFETDCSDVVKMVSKLEEWPAFIILLEEVDRCKMGFTSFSIVHIPMTNNTKADKLARSARALPTDVYYVNSVSLAWIPELF
;
A
#
# COMPACT_ATOMS: atom_id res chain seq x y z
N MET A 1 -4.71 2.31 -4.37
CA MET A 1 -6.09 2.28 -3.81
C MET A 1 -7.18 2.40 -4.89
N GLN A 2 -6.92 3.07 -6.02
CA GLN A 2 -7.90 3.27 -7.10
C GLN A 2 -8.58 2.00 -7.64
N CYS A 3 -7.89 0.85 -7.65
CA CYS A 3 -8.48 -0.43 -8.03
C CYS A 3 -9.69 -0.82 -7.15
N MET A 4 -9.67 -0.47 -5.86
CA MET A 4 -10.77 -0.73 -4.95
C MET A 4 -12.03 0.04 -5.36
N HIS A 5 -11.89 1.30 -5.78
CA HIS A 5 -12.99 2.09 -6.33
C HIS A 5 -13.54 1.47 -7.62
N ARG A 6 -12.67 0.98 -8.53
CA ARG A 6 -13.12 0.30 -9.76
C ARG A 6 -13.95 -0.94 -9.47
N HIS A 7 -13.71 -1.62 -8.35
CA HIS A 7 -14.47 -2.79 -7.90
C HIS A 7 -15.55 -2.45 -6.86
N ASN A 8 -15.91 -1.17 -6.71
CA ASN A 8 -16.93 -0.69 -5.76
C ASN A 8 -16.69 -1.15 -4.30
N LYS A 9 -15.43 -1.32 -3.91
CA LYS A 9 -15.00 -1.60 -2.53
C LYS A 9 -14.75 -0.28 -1.80
N LEU A 10 -15.80 0.27 -1.18
CA LEU A 10 -15.77 1.59 -0.54
C LEU A 10 -15.59 1.55 0.99
N VAL A 11 -15.64 0.36 1.58
CA VAL A 11 -15.36 0.10 3.00
C VAL A 11 -14.14 -0.78 3.07
N MET A 12 -13.02 -0.24 3.56
CA MET A 12 -11.73 -0.92 3.51
C MET A 12 -10.95 -0.77 4.82
N VAL A 13 -10.35 -1.89 5.23
CA VAL A 13 -9.24 -1.94 6.19
C VAL A 13 -8.02 -2.32 5.38
N PHE A 14 -7.05 -1.41 5.29
CA PHE A 14 -5.74 -1.69 4.71
C PHE A 14 -4.80 -2.14 5.83
N GLU A 15 -3.91 -3.06 5.50
CA GLU A 15 -2.97 -3.64 6.46
C GLU A 15 -1.54 -3.38 6.00
N THR A 16 -0.65 -3.12 6.95
CA THR A 16 0.78 -2.90 6.73
C THR A 16 1.57 -3.47 7.89
N ASP A 17 2.76 -4.00 7.63
CA ASP A 17 3.73 -4.36 8.66
C ASP A 17 4.68 -3.23 9.03
N CYS A 18 4.56 -2.07 8.38
CA CYS A 18 5.31 -0.88 8.74
C CYS A 18 4.50 0.00 9.71
N SER A 19 4.88 -0.01 10.98
CA SER A 19 4.23 0.82 12.00
C SER A 19 4.33 2.32 11.72
N ASP A 20 5.40 2.75 11.04
CA ASP A 20 5.62 4.16 10.75
C ASP A 20 4.64 4.67 9.68
N VAL A 21 4.24 3.83 8.71
CA VAL A 21 3.19 4.19 7.74
C VAL A 21 1.87 4.51 8.46
N VAL A 22 1.51 3.75 9.50
CA VAL A 22 0.30 4.04 10.29
C VAL A 22 0.40 5.41 10.98
N LYS A 23 1.57 5.76 11.52
CA LYS A 23 1.80 7.07 12.15
C LYS A 23 1.80 8.20 11.12
N MET A 24 2.48 8.01 9.98
CA MET A 24 2.58 8.99 8.90
C MET A 24 1.21 9.40 8.38
N VAL A 25 0.33 8.42 8.13
CA VAL A 25 -1.03 8.68 7.61
C VAL A 25 -1.94 9.31 8.68
N SER A 26 -1.59 9.16 9.96
CA SER A 26 -2.34 9.80 11.06
C SER A 26 -1.91 11.25 11.32
N LYS A 27 -0.66 11.59 11.02
CA LYS A 27 -0.06 12.89 11.34
C LYS A 27 0.97 13.33 10.29
N LEU A 28 0.48 13.85 9.16
CA LEU A 28 1.33 14.18 8.02
C LEU A 28 2.39 15.26 8.34
N GLU A 29 2.05 16.20 9.21
CA GLU A 29 2.91 17.33 9.61
C GLU A 29 4.22 16.88 10.31
N GLU A 30 4.21 15.72 10.96
CA GLU A 30 5.39 15.15 11.62
C GLU A 30 6.39 14.53 10.62
N TRP A 31 6.00 14.40 9.34
CA TRP A 31 6.77 13.68 8.30
C TRP A 31 6.94 14.51 7.01
N PRO A 32 7.57 15.69 7.08
CA PRO A 32 7.65 16.64 5.97
C PRO A 32 8.33 16.07 4.72
N ALA A 33 9.27 15.14 4.88
CA ALA A 33 9.96 14.48 3.77
C ALA A 33 9.01 13.64 2.89
N PHE A 34 7.85 13.23 3.41
CA PHE A 34 6.89 12.36 2.73
C PHE A 34 5.59 13.09 2.36
N ILE A 35 5.52 14.42 2.54
CA ILE A 35 4.25 15.17 2.47
C ILE A 35 3.51 14.97 1.15
N ILE A 36 4.22 15.03 0.01
CA ILE A 36 3.65 14.84 -1.33
C ILE A 36 3.01 13.45 -1.48
N LEU A 37 3.68 12.41 -0.94
CA LEU A 37 3.17 11.04 -0.99
C LEU A 37 1.96 10.85 -0.07
N LEU A 38 1.99 11.48 1.11
CA LEU A 38 0.92 11.37 2.09
C LEU A 38 -0.34 12.17 1.68
N GLU A 39 -0.18 13.30 0.97
CA GLU A 39 -1.28 14.02 0.35
C GLU A 39 -2.01 13.17 -0.70
N GLU A 40 -1.30 12.33 -1.46
CA GLU A 40 -1.92 11.39 -2.38
C GLU A 40 -2.69 10.27 -1.65
N VAL A 41 -2.19 9.80 -0.51
CA VAL A 41 -2.91 8.85 0.33
C VAL A 41 -4.19 9.49 0.89
N ASP A 42 -4.13 10.73 1.35
CA ASP A 42 -5.30 11.45 1.89
C ASP A 42 -6.36 11.69 0.79
N ARG A 43 -5.93 12.09 -0.40
CA ARG A 43 -6.82 12.18 -1.58
C ARG A 43 -7.49 10.83 -1.89
N CYS A 44 -6.75 9.72 -1.81
CA CYS A 44 -7.35 8.40 -2.02
C CYS A 44 -8.38 8.06 -0.93
N LYS A 45 -8.08 8.38 0.33
CA LYS A 45 -8.96 8.15 1.48
C LYS A 45 -10.33 8.83 1.31
N MET A 46 -10.38 10.04 0.74
CA MET A 46 -11.63 10.77 0.49
C MET A 46 -12.64 10.02 -0.40
N GLY A 47 -12.18 9.05 -1.21
CA GLY A 47 -13.05 8.24 -2.06
C GLY A 47 -13.77 7.09 -1.33
N PHE A 48 -13.42 6.79 -0.08
CA PHE A 48 -13.96 5.67 0.68
C PHE A 48 -15.05 6.13 1.66
N THR A 49 -16.09 5.32 1.83
CA THR A 49 -17.10 5.51 2.89
C THR A 49 -16.53 5.18 4.27
N SER A 50 -15.63 4.20 4.33
CA SER A 50 -14.89 3.85 5.54
C SER A 50 -13.48 3.41 5.16
N PHE A 51 -12.50 3.93 5.88
CA PHE A 51 -11.08 3.75 5.60
C PHE A 51 -10.29 3.62 6.90
N SER A 52 -9.44 2.62 6.99
CA SER A 52 -8.42 2.53 8.03
C SER A 52 -7.15 1.88 7.48
N ILE A 53 -6.00 2.20 8.07
CA ILE A 53 -4.75 1.48 7.87
C ILE A 53 -4.30 0.98 9.24
N VAL A 54 -4.11 -0.33 9.38
CA VAL A 54 -3.72 -0.96 10.64
C VAL A 54 -2.39 -1.68 10.51
N HIS A 55 -1.65 -1.71 11.61
CA HIS A 55 -0.41 -2.47 11.69
C HIS A 55 -0.70 -3.94 11.94
N ILE A 56 -0.06 -4.82 11.16
CA ILE A 56 -0.04 -6.28 11.37
C ILE A 56 1.41 -6.77 11.49
N PRO A 57 1.69 -7.88 12.19
CA PRO A 57 3.02 -8.46 12.19
C PRO A 57 3.49 -8.83 10.77
N MET A 58 4.80 -8.70 10.49
CA MET A 58 5.38 -9.09 9.20
C MET A 58 5.07 -10.56 8.82
N THR A 59 4.97 -11.45 9.82
CA THR A 59 4.55 -12.85 9.64
C THR A 59 3.14 -13.01 9.08
N ASN A 60 2.30 -11.98 9.19
CA ASN A 60 0.95 -11.95 8.67
C ASN A 60 0.89 -11.18 7.32
N ASN A 61 1.92 -10.41 6.98
CA ASN A 61 2.02 -9.64 5.72
C ASN A 61 2.86 -10.34 4.64
N THR A 62 3.01 -11.68 4.71
CA THR A 62 3.99 -12.43 3.90
C THR A 62 3.84 -12.24 2.40
N LYS A 63 2.62 -12.08 1.88
CA LYS A 63 2.38 -11.88 0.45
C LYS A 63 2.91 -10.53 -0.03
N ALA A 64 2.58 -9.44 0.67
CA ALA A 64 3.04 -8.11 0.31
C ALA A 64 4.56 -7.98 0.50
N ASP A 65 5.11 -8.56 1.57
CA ASP A 65 6.55 -8.57 1.81
C ASP A 65 7.32 -9.35 0.72
N LYS A 66 6.86 -10.55 0.34
CA LYS A 66 7.47 -11.29 -0.77
C LYS A 66 7.40 -10.51 -2.09
N LEU A 67 6.28 -9.83 -2.37
CA LEU A 67 6.15 -8.98 -3.56
C LEU A 67 7.15 -7.82 -3.54
N ALA A 68 7.27 -7.12 -2.41
CA ALA A 68 8.21 -6.02 -2.24
C ALA A 68 9.67 -6.49 -2.36
N ARG A 69 10.00 -7.66 -1.79
CA ARG A 69 11.33 -8.29 -1.93
C ARG A 69 11.64 -8.65 -3.38
N SER A 70 10.67 -9.24 -4.08
CA SER A 70 10.84 -9.63 -5.49
C SER A 70 11.03 -8.41 -6.39
N ALA A 71 10.27 -7.35 -6.16
CA ALA A 71 10.43 -6.08 -6.89
C ALA A 71 11.82 -5.46 -6.70
N ARG A 72 12.37 -5.48 -5.48
CA ARG A 72 13.73 -4.99 -5.19
C ARG A 72 14.84 -5.82 -5.82
N ALA A 73 14.59 -7.08 -6.12
CA ALA A 73 15.56 -7.97 -6.76
C ALA A 73 15.63 -7.77 -8.28
N LEU A 74 14.69 -7.04 -8.88
CA LEU A 74 14.71 -6.74 -10.30
C LEU A 74 15.82 -5.73 -10.64
N PRO A 75 16.45 -5.86 -11.83
CA PRO A 75 17.50 -4.95 -12.27
C PRO A 75 16.99 -3.55 -12.64
N THR A 76 15.67 -3.37 -12.67
CA THR A 76 14.99 -2.12 -13.00
C THR A 76 14.05 -1.72 -11.88
N ASP A 77 13.97 -0.43 -11.59
CA ASP A 77 13.02 0.09 -10.61
C ASP A 77 11.58 -0.17 -11.04
N VAL A 78 10.80 -0.72 -10.11
CA VAL A 78 9.36 -0.94 -10.28
C VAL A 78 8.60 0.10 -9.48
N TYR A 79 8.03 1.08 -10.18
CA TYR A 79 7.30 2.19 -9.57
C TYR A 79 5.80 1.93 -9.38
N TYR A 80 5.25 0.88 -10.01
CA TYR A 80 3.81 0.60 -9.96
C TYR A 80 3.51 -0.90 -10.01
N VAL A 81 2.63 -1.34 -9.10
CA VAL A 81 2.02 -2.67 -9.14
C VAL A 81 0.60 -2.51 -9.68
N ASN A 82 0.36 -3.01 -10.89
CA ASN A 82 -0.98 -2.98 -11.48
C ASN A 82 -1.89 -4.04 -10.84
N SER A 83 -3.19 -3.86 -10.99
CA SER A 83 -4.23 -4.86 -10.69
C SER A 83 -4.13 -6.16 -11.50
N VAL A 84 -3.27 -6.18 -12.52
CA VAL A 84 -2.96 -7.35 -13.34
C VAL A 84 -1.63 -7.93 -12.86
N SER A 85 -1.62 -9.22 -12.55
CA SER A 85 -0.38 -9.92 -12.18
C SER A 85 0.62 -9.79 -13.33
N LEU A 86 1.78 -9.19 -13.07
CA LEU A 86 2.84 -9.12 -14.05
C LEU A 86 3.37 -10.54 -14.31
N ALA A 87 3.78 -10.84 -15.55
CA ALA A 87 4.24 -12.18 -15.93
C ALA A 87 5.46 -12.69 -15.12
N TRP A 88 6.20 -11.78 -14.44
CA TRP A 88 7.30 -12.12 -13.53
C TRP A 88 6.85 -12.47 -12.10
N ILE A 89 5.54 -12.48 -11.83
CA ILE A 89 4.92 -12.98 -10.59
C ILE A 89 4.33 -14.40 -10.78
N PRO A 90 5.04 -15.46 -11.26
CA PRO A 90 4.43 -16.80 -11.26
C PRO A 90 4.36 -17.48 -9.89
N GLU A 91 5.10 -17.02 -8.86
CA GLU A 91 5.38 -17.84 -7.66
C GLU A 91 5.02 -17.17 -6.31
N LEU A 92 4.05 -16.26 -6.29
CA LEU A 92 3.61 -15.59 -5.04
C LEU A 92 2.37 -16.19 -4.37
N PHE A 93 1.81 -17.26 -4.91
CA PHE A 93 0.65 -17.97 -4.36
C PHE A 93 0.99 -19.41 -3.97
#